data_AF-A0A7I7THD0-F1
#
_entry.id   AF-A0A7I7THD0-F1
#
_cell.length_a   1.000
_cell.length_b   1.000
_cell.length_c   1.000
_cell.angle_alpha   90.00
_cell.angle_beta   90.00
_cell.angle_gamma   90.00
#
_symmetry.space_group_name_H-M   'P 1'
#
loop_
_entity.id
_entity.type
_entity.pdbx_description
1 polymer ?
#
loop_
_entity_poly.entity_id
_entity_poly.type
_entity_poly.pdbx_seq_one_letter_code
_entity_poly.pdbx_strand_id
1 'polypeptide(L)'
;MIDNTPLEPPRSPLQLLETVPESTLRRLKQHSGRLASEAVAAMTEHLPFFGELEASQRASVQLVLQTAVVNFAEWVRNPLSNVGYTAEAFALVPQELTRRIALAQTVDMVRVSMEYFEAALPSLGRNEEQRVALSVGILRYSRDLAFAAASSYADAAEARGAWDSRMEASVVDAVVRGDTGQELLSRAAALNWDTTAPATVVVGTPPAGREQLASEDVREIAARHGRGALADVHGTWLIGIISGPVGPTDRFFTDLINAFADSPVVIGPTAPMLSAAHHSASEAISGMNAVAGWTGAPRPVLARELLPERALLGDPSAITALHTEIMRPLADAGPALTETLDAYLDSGGAIEACARKLFVHPNTVRYRLRRITDFTGRDPTVPRDAYVLRVASTVARLGYPAPTHTTANSSVAQLTPPLVGTVGVN
;
A
#
# COMPACT_ATOMS: atom_id res chain seq x y z
N MET A 1 -48.93 21.39 -54.97
CA MET A 1 -49.16 20.24 -54.08
C MET A 1 -47.81 19.78 -53.58
N ILE A 2 -47.50 20.08 -52.32
CA ILE A 2 -46.33 19.53 -51.65
C ILE A 2 -46.79 18.17 -51.14
N ASP A 3 -46.14 17.11 -51.63
CA ASP A 3 -46.41 15.73 -51.28
C ASP A 3 -46.03 15.55 -49.80
N ASN A 4 -47.04 15.58 -48.94
CA ASN A 4 -46.89 15.48 -47.50
C ASN A 4 -47.15 14.02 -47.10
N THR A 5 -46.31 13.12 -47.61
CA THR A 5 -46.24 11.74 -47.11
C THR A 5 -45.60 11.81 -45.72
N PRO A 6 -46.28 11.36 -44.64
CA PRO A 6 -45.63 11.27 -43.34
C PRO A 6 -44.45 10.29 -43.47
N LEU A 7 -43.23 10.75 -43.20
CA LEU A 7 -42.10 9.86 -42.97
C LEU A 7 -42.50 8.94 -41.79
N GLU A 8 -42.80 7.68 -42.07
CA GLU A 8 -42.98 6.67 -41.02
C GLU A 8 -41.75 6.71 -40.10
N PRO A 9 -41.93 6.75 -38.78
CA PRO A 9 -40.80 6.73 -37.87
C PRO A 9 -39.98 5.46 -38.19
N PRO A 10 -38.64 5.57 -38.30
CA PRO A 10 -37.82 4.41 -38.60
C PRO A 10 -38.12 3.32 -37.56
N ARG A 11 -38.50 2.12 -38.05
CA ARG A 11 -38.73 0.96 -37.18
C ARG A 11 -37.57 0.84 -36.22
N SER A 12 -37.86 0.70 -34.93
CA SER A 12 -36.79 0.57 -33.95
C SER A 12 -35.97 -0.68 -34.32
N PRO A 13 -34.64 -0.68 -34.15
CA PRO A 13 -33.80 -1.85 -34.45
C PRO A 13 -34.29 -3.15 -33.76
N LEU A 14 -35.03 -3.02 -32.65
CA LEU A 14 -35.65 -4.15 -31.95
C LEU A 14 -36.92 -4.68 -32.62
N GLN A 15 -37.72 -3.82 -33.28
CA GLN A 15 -38.88 -4.25 -34.05
C GLN A 15 -38.48 -5.11 -35.25
N LEU A 16 -37.26 -4.95 -35.78
CA LEU A 16 -36.72 -5.83 -36.81
C LEU A 16 -36.47 -7.24 -36.29
N LEU A 17 -36.15 -7.41 -35.00
CA LEU A 17 -35.94 -8.74 -34.41
C LEU A 17 -37.23 -9.56 -34.32
N GLU A 18 -38.39 -8.91 -34.23
CA GLU A 18 -39.72 -9.56 -34.26
C GLU A 18 -39.98 -10.27 -35.60
N THR A 19 -39.27 -9.89 -36.66
CA THR A 19 -39.38 -10.51 -37.99
C THR A 19 -38.64 -11.84 -38.10
N VAL A 20 -37.81 -12.19 -37.11
CA VAL A 20 -37.05 -13.45 -37.10
C VAL A 20 -37.98 -14.61 -36.71
N PRO A 21 -38.26 -15.57 -37.61
CA PRO A 21 -39.16 -16.66 -37.30
C PRO A 21 -38.57 -17.58 -36.24
N GLU A 22 -39.44 -18.16 -35.41
CA GLU A 22 -39.07 -19.17 -34.42
C GLU A 22 -38.36 -20.40 -35.05
N SER A 23 -38.66 -20.70 -36.32
CA SER A 23 -37.97 -21.74 -37.10
C SER A 23 -36.49 -21.42 -37.38
N THR A 24 -36.15 -20.14 -37.53
CA THR A 24 -34.76 -19.66 -37.70
C THR A 24 -34.00 -19.74 -36.39
N LEU A 25 -34.61 -19.35 -35.28
CA LEU A 25 -34.01 -19.48 -33.93
C LEU A 25 -33.79 -20.95 -33.55
N ARG A 26 -34.73 -21.85 -33.87
CA ARG A 26 -34.54 -23.30 -33.69
C ARG A 26 -33.39 -23.83 -34.53
N ARG A 27 -33.24 -23.37 -35.78
CA ARG A 27 -32.12 -23.77 -36.64
C ARG A 27 -30.79 -23.30 -36.08
N LEU A 28 -30.73 -22.06 -35.58
CA LEU A 28 -29.54 -21.48 -34.95
C LEU A 28 -29.09 -22.32 -33.73
N LYS A 29 -30.04 -22.75 -32.88
CA LYS A 29 -29.75 -23.69 -31.79
C LYS A 29 -29.27 -25.05 -32.26
N GLN A 30 -29.90 -25.62 -33.29
CA GLN A 30 -29.47 -26.92 -33.86
C GLN A 30 -28.06 -26.85 -34.47
N HIS A 31 -27.68 -25.71 -35.04
CA HIS A 31 -26.37 -25.50 -35.68
C HIS A 31 -25.33 -24.91 -34.72
N SER A 32 -25.68 -24.66 -33.46
CA SER A 32 -24.80 -24.03 -32.45
C SER A 32 -23.46 -24.75 -32.30
N GLY A 33 -23.45 -26.09 -32.27
CA GLY A 33 -22.21 -26.87 -32.18
C GLY A 33 -21.30 -26.71 -33.38
N ARG A 34 -21.85 -26.62 -34.60
CA ARG A 34 -21.09 -26.38 -35.82
C ARG A 34 -20.51 -24.96 -35.83
N LEU A 35 -21.34 -23.96 -35.54
CA LEU A 35 -20.92 -22.56 -35.45
C LEU A 35 -19.82 -22.37 -34.40
N ALA A 36 -19.90 -23.07 -33.27
CA ALA A 36 -18.86 -23.07 -32.25
C ALA A 36 -17.55 -23.72 -32.75
N SER A 37 -17.62 -24.85 -33.45
CA SER A 37 -16.44 -25.49 -34.04
C SER A 37 -15.74 -24.57 -35.06
N GLU A 38 -16.52 -23.91 -35.92
CA GLU A 38 -16.00 -22.97 -36.93
C GLU A 38 -15.38 -21.73 -36.27
N ALA A 39 -15.99 -21.21 -35.18
CA ALA A 39 -15.41 -20.13 -34.39
C ALA A 39 -14.08 -20.53 -33.71
N VAL A 40 -13.98 -21.77 -33.19
CA VAL A 40 -12.72 -22.32 -32.64
C VAL A 40 -11.65 -22.47 -33.72
N ALA A 41 -12.04 -22.86 -34.94
CA ALA A 41 -11.12 -22.90 -36.07
C ALA A 41 -10.61 -21.50 -36.41
N ALA A 42 -11.50 -20.50 -36.44
CA ALA A 42 -11.11 -19.10 -36.64
C ALA A 42 -10.15 -18.60 -35.55
N MET A 43 -10.39 -18.93 -34.27
CA MET A 43 -9.44 -18.61 -33.19
C MET A 43 -8.09 -19.28 -33.39
N THR A 44 -8.07 -20.55 -33.79
CA THR A 44 -6.82 -21.30 -34.03
C THR A 44 -5.99 -20.66 -35.15
N GLU A 45 -6.65 -20.10 -36.17
CA GLU A 45 -6.00 -19.42 -37.29
C GLU A 45 -5.49 -18.03 -36.91
N HIS A 46 -6.26 -17.26 -36.15
CA HIS A 46 -5.98 -15.84 -35.90
C HIS A 46 -5.22 -15.58 -34.58
N LEU A 47 -5.21 -16.54 -33.64
CA LEU A 47 -4.59 -16.39 -32.32
C LEU A 47 -3.50 -17.45 -32.12
N PRO A 48 -2.21 -17.10 -32.28
CA PRO A 48 -1.09 -18.05 -32.16
C PRO A 48 -1.08 -18.85 -30.85
N PHE A 49 -1.37 -18.19 -29.72
CA PHE A 49 -1.40 -18.85 -28.40
C PHE A 49 -2.55 -19.87 -28.27
N PHE A 50 -3.63 -19.69 -29.03
CA PHE A 50 -4.80 -20.55 -28.95
C PHE A 50 -4.50 -21.94 -29.52
N GLY A 51 -3.64 -22.01 -30.55
CA GLY A 51 -3.14 -23.27 -31.11
C GLY A 51 -2.27 -24.08 -30.12
N GLU A 52 -1.65 -23.41 -29.15
CA GLU A 52 -0.82 -24.03 -28.12
C GLU A 52 -1.63 -24.60 -26.93
N LEU A 53 -2.94 -24.30 -26.87
CA LEU A 53 -3.81 -24.79 -25.80
C LEU A 53 -4.04 -26.30 -25.88
N GLU A 54 -4.13 -26.92 -24.70
CA GLU A 54 -4.49 -28.33 -24.56
C GLU A 54 -5.85 -28.62 -25.19
N ALA A 55 -6.05 -29.85 -25.66
CA ALA A 55 -7.31 -30.25 -26.29
C ALA A 55 -8.52 -30.09 -25.34
N SER A 56 -8.33 -30.33 -24.04
CA SER A 56 -9.32 -30.11 -22.98
C SER A 56 -9.75 -28.63 -22.92
N GLN A 57 -8.79 -27.71 -22.95
CA GLN A 57 -9.04 -26.26 -22.89
C GLN A 57 -9.78 -25.77 -24.15
N ARG A 58 -9.39 -26.24 -25.33
CA ARG A 58 -10.09 -25.89 -26.59
C ARG A 58 -11.52 -26.43 -26.61
N ALA A 59 -11.75 -27.65 -26.10
CA ALA A 59 -13.09 -28.20 -25.96
C ALA A 59 -13.97 -27.38 -24.98
N SER A 60 -13.40 -26.92 -23.87
CA SER A 60 -14.08 -26.01 -22.95
C SER A 60 -14.49 -24.70 -23.62
N VAL A 61 -13.61 -24.09 -24.41
CA VAL A 61 -13.93 -22.86 -25.17
C VAL A 61 -15.04 -23.11 -26.17
N GLN A 62 -15.01 -24.25 -26.87
CA GLN A 62 -16.06 -24.63 -27.81
C GLN A 62 -17.44 -24.72 -27.13
N LEU A 63 -17.51 -25.29 -25.92
CA LEU A 63 -18.76 -25.37 -25.15
C LEU A 63 -19.29 -23.98 -24.76
N VAL A 64 -18.40 -23.06 -24.39
CA VAL A 64 -18.76 -21.67 -24.10
C VAL A 64 -19.34 -20.99 -25.34
N LEU A 65 -18.67 -21.12 -26.49
CA LEU A 65 -19.14 -20.54 -27.76
C LEU A 65 -20.48 -21.15 -28.20
N GLN A 66 -20.67 -22.45 -28.03
CA GLN A 66 -21.94 -23.11 -28.32
C GLN A 66 -23.06 -22.55 -27.44
N THR A 67 -22.78 -22.36 -26.15
CA THR A 67 -23.73 -21.79 -25.20
C THR A 67 -24.06 -20.33 -25.55
N ALA A 68 -23.06 -19.55 -25.98
CA ALA A 68 -23.28 -18.17 -26.44
C ALA A 68 -24.22 -18.09 -27.65
N VAL A 69 -24.11 -19.01 -28.62
CA VAL A 69 -25.04 -19.07 -29.77
C VAL A 69 -26.47 -19.43 -29.33
N VAL A 70 -26.62 -20.34 -28.36
CA VAL A 70 -27.94 -20.69 -27.80
C VAL A 70 -28.54 -19.49 -27.05
N ASN A 71 -27.74 -18.80 -26.25
CA ASN A 71 -28.15 -17.62 -25.49
C ASN A 71 -28.53 -16.46 -26.42
N PHE A 72 -27.83 -16.28 -27.54
CA PHE A 72 -28.22 -15.33 -28.57
C PHE A 72 -29.61 -15.63 -29.13
N ALA A 73 -29.91 -16.90 -29.46
CA ALA A 73 -31.23 -17.29 -29.94
C ALA A 73 -32.35 -17.02 -28.91
N GLU A 74 -32.06 -17.17 -27.62
CA GLU A 74 -33.01 -16.81 -26.56
C GLU A 74 -33.14 -15.30 -26.40
N TRP A 75 -32.03 -14.55 -26.45
CA TRP A 75 -32.01 -13.10 -26.37
C TRP A 75 -32.84 -12.45 -27.49
N VAL A 76 -32.77 -12.96 -28.72
CA VAL A 76 -33.60 -12.48 -29.84
C VAL A 76 -35.10 -12.61 -29.55
N ARG A 77 -35.54 -13.58 -28.74
CA ARG A 77 -36.96 -13.74 -28.35
C ARG A 77 -37.42 -12.68 -27.36
N ASN A 78 -36.52 -12.15 -26.55
CA ASN A 78 -36.85 -11.12 -25.57
C ASN A 78 -35.73 -10.09 -25.42
N PRO A 79 -35.53 -9.19 -26.41
CA PRO A 79 -34.42 -8.24 -26.40
C PRO A 79 -34.55 -7.12 -25.33
N LEU A 80 -35.73 -7.00 -24.70
CA LEU A 80 -36.05 -6.01 -23.68
C LEU A 80 -35.95 -6.57 -22.24
N SER A 81 -35.71 -7.88 -22.07
CA SER A 81 -35.57 -8.43 -20.72
C SER A 81 -34.30 -7.93 -20.05
N ASN A 82 -34.45 -7.35 -18.87
CA ASN A 82 -33.36 -6.81 -18.02
C ASN A 82 -32.57 -7.91 -17.26
N VAL A 83 -32.58 -9.15 -17.74
CA VAL A 83 -32.08 -10.30 -16.98
C VAL A 83 -30.81 -10.85 -17.62
N GLY A 84 -29.68 -10.69 -16.93
CA GLY A 84 -28.66 -11.72 -16.63
C GLY A 84 -28.00 -12.58 -17.71
N TYR A 85 -28.52 -12.71 -18.93
CA TYR A 85 -28.05 -13.69 -19.91
C TYR A 85 -26.64 -13.42 -20.45
N THR A 86 -26.19 -12.15 -20.43
CA THR A 86 -24.85 -11.74 -20.87
C THR A 86 -23.80 -11.85 -19.76
N ALA A 87 -24.19 -11.69 -18.49
CA ALA A 87 -23.31 -11.87 -17.35
C ALA A 87 -23.06 -13.37 -17.04
N GLU A 88 -24.09 -14.22 -17.15
CA GLU A 88 -23.95 -15.67 -17.01
C GLU A 88 -23.12 -16.29 -18.14
N ALA A 89 -23.17 -15.73 -19.37
CA ALA A 89 -22.36 -16.17 -20.51
C ALA A 89 -20.85 -16.05 -20.29
N PHE A 90 -20.40 -15.08 -19.48
CA PHE A 90 -18.99 -14.98 -19.08
C PHE A 90 -18.67 -15.78 -17.81
N ALA A 91 -19.64 -15.96 -16.91
CA ALA A 91 -19.52 -16.89 -15.78
C ALA A 91 -19.37 -18.36 -16.22
N LEU A 92 -19.68 -18.66 -17.48
CA LEU A 92 -19.50 -19.97 -18.12
C LEU A 92 -18.06 -20.27 -18.55
N VAL A 93 -17.12 -19.31 -18.49
CA VAL A 93 -15.69 -19.62 -18.69
C VAL A 93 -15.23 -20.49 -17.51
N PRO A 94 -14.81 -21.75 -17.72
CA PRO A 94 -14.42 -22.63 -16.63
C PRO A 94 -13.32 -22.00 -15.77
N GLN A 95 -13.41 -22.14 -14.45
CA GLN A 95 -12.42 -21.59 -13.52
C GLN A 95 -10.99 -22.10 -13.82
N GLU A 96 -10.87 -23.25 -14.47
CA GLU A 96 -9.62 -23.83 -14.95
C GLU A 96 -8.94 -23.01 -16.06
N LEU A 97 -9.72 -22.35 -16.95
CA LEU A 97 -9.18 -21.43 -17.97
C LEU A 97 -8.73 -20.11 -17.35
N THR A 98 -9.46 -19.62 -16.34
CA THR A 98 -9.20 -18.32 -15.68
C THR A 98 -7.84 -18.28 -14.96
N ARG A 99 -7.29 -19.44 -14.58
CA ARG A 99 -6.00 -19.54 -13.87
C ARG A 99 -4.78 -19.64 -14.78
N ARG A 100 -4.94 -19.95 -16.07
CA ARG A 100 -3.83 -20.28 -16.99
C ARG A 100 -3.74 -19.39 -18.22
N ILE A 101 -4.80 -18.66 -18.57
CA ILE A 101 -4.82 -17.75 -19.71
C ILE A 101 -4.74 -16.31 -19.21
N ALA A 102 -3.88 -15.50 -19.83
CA ALA A 102 -3.78 -14.09 -19.50
C ALA A 102 -5.07 -13.36 -19.88
N LEU A 103 -5.47 -12.37 -19.10
CA LEU A 103 -6.72 -11.64 -19.31
C LEU A 103 -6.82 -10.97 -20.69
N ALA A 104 -5.70 -10.49 -21.22
CA ALA A 104 -5.61 -9.94 -22.59
C ALA A 104 -5.95 -10.99 -23.67
N GLN A 105 -5.49 -12.23 -23.48
CA GLN A 105 -5.76 -13.34 -24.40
C GLN A 105 -7.24 -13.72 -24.42
N THR A 106 -7.94 -13.62 -23.28
CA THR A 106 -9.39 -13.83 -23.21
C THR A 106 -10.15 -12.77 -24.03
N VAL A 107 -9.72 -11.51 -23.98
CA VAL A 107 -10.30 -10.42 -24.80
C VAL A 107 -10.12 -10.68 -26.29
N ASP A 108 -8.93 -11.14 -26.70
CA ASP A 108 -8.64 -11.46 -28.10
C ASP A 108 -9.50 -12.62 -28.61
N MET A 109 -9.72 -13.66 -27.80
CA MET A 109 -10.66 -14.75 -28.14
C MET A 109 -12.08 -14.25 -28.34
N VAL A 110 -12.57 -13.41 -27.43
CA VAL A 110 -13.92 -12.85 -27.51
C VAL A 110 -14.07 -12.03 -28.78
N ARG A 111 -13.09 -11.18 -29.11
CA ARG A 111 -13.07 -10.39 -30.34
C ARG A 111 -13.17 -11.27 -31.59
N VAL A 112 -12.30 -12.27 -31.73
CA VAL A 112 -12.30 -13.16 -32.90
C VAL A 112 -13.60 -13.95 -33.02
N SER A 113 -14.20 -14.39 -31.90
CA SER A 113 -15.50 -15.08 -31.96
C SER A 113 -16.64 -14.15 -32.36
N MET A 114 -16.64 -12.90 -31.91
CA MET A 114 -17.65 -11.91 -32.27
C MET A 114 -17.54 -11.57 -33.76
N GLU A 115 -16.34 -11.31 -34.27
CA GLU A 115 -16.09 -11.08 -35.70
C GLU A 115 -16.59 -12.26 -36.55
N TYR A 116 -16.34 -13.50 -36.10
CA TYR A 116 -16.85 -14.69 -36.76
C TYR A 116 -18.39 -14.71 -36.79
N PHE A 117 -19.06 -14.50 -35.65
CA PHE A 117 -20.52 -14.56 -35.58
C PHE A 117 -21.20 -13.41 -36.32
N GLU A 118 -20.60 -12.23 -36.35
CA GLU A 118 -21.05 -11.10 -37.14
C GLU A 118 -21.07 -11.41 -38.64
N ALA A 119 -20.09 -12.18 -39.13
CA ALA A 119 -20.06 -12.65 -40.51
C ALA A 119 -21.02 -13.85 -40.74
N ALA A 120 -21.07 -14.80 -39.81
CA ALA A 120 -21.74 -16.09 -40.01
C ALA A 120 -23.27 -16.01 -39.82
N LEU A 121 -23.75 -15.32 -38.78
CA LEU A 121 -25.16 -15.36 -38.39
C LEU A 121 -26.12 -14.72 -39.42
N PRO A 122 -25.80 -13.57 -40.05
CA PRO A 122 -26.68 -12.98 -41.06
C PRO A 122 -26.97 -13.94 -42.22
N SER A 123 -26.00 -14.79 -42.60
CA SER A 123 -26.15 -15.74 -43.71
C SER A 123 -27.26 -16.79 -43.50
N LEU A 124 -27.71 -16.99 -42.25
CA LEU A 124 -28.79 -17.92 -41.90
C LEU A 124 -30.18 -17.37 -42.25
N GLY A 125 -30.30 -16.07 -42.51
CA GLY A 125 -31.54 -15.41 -42.93
C GLY A 125 -31.95 -15.83 -44.35
N ARG A 126 -33.22 -16.20 -44.53
CA ARG A 126 -33.76 -16.65 -45.82
C ARG A 126 -34.11 -15.50 -46.76
N ASN A 127 -34.38 -14.32 -46.23
CA ASN A 127 -34.71 -13.12 -46.98
C ASN A 127 -33.92 -11.92 -46.43
N GLU A 128 -33.92 -10.81 -47.17
CA GLU A 128 -33.14 -9.62 -46.81
C GLU A 128 -33.54 -9.07 -45.42
N GLU A 129 -34.84 -9.07 -45.11
CA GLU A 129 -35.35 -8.61 -43.81
C GLU A 129 -34.80 -9.44 -42.63
N GLN A 130 -34.75 -10.76 -42.75
CA GLN A 130 -34.16 -11.64 -41.73
C GLN A 130 -32.64 -11.48 -41.62
N ARG A 131 -31.94 -11.24 -42.74
CA ARG A 131 -30.49 -11.01 -42.74
C ARG A 131 -30.15 -9.73 -41.99
N VAL A 132 -30.88 -8.65 -42.28
CA VAL A 132 -30.76 -7.36 -41.59
C VAL A 132 -31.11 -7.52 -40.11
N ALA A 133 -32.21 -8.23 -39.78
CA ALA A 133 -32.60 -8.46 -38.39
C ALA A 133 -31.53 -9.23 -37.60
N LEU A 134 -30.97 -10.30 -38.16
CA LEU A 134 -29.90 -11.07 -37.53
C LEU A 134 -28.60 -10.27 -37.39
N SER A 135 -28.26 -9.44 -38.38
CA SER A 135 -27.10 -8.53 -38.32
C SER A 135 -27.25 -7.48 -37.21
N VAL A 136 -28.41 -6.83 -37.14
CA VAL A 136 -28.73 -5.88 -36.06
C VAL A 136 -28.72 -6.59 -34.69
N GLY A 137 -29.26 -7.81 -34.64
CA GLY A 137 -29.29 -8.63 -33.44
C GLY A 137 -27.91 -8.97 -32.92
N ILE A 138 -27.02 -9.50 -33.78
CA ILE A 138 -25.67 -9.88 -33.36
C ILE A 138 -24.84 -8.67 -32.94
N LEU A 139 -24.94 -7.53 -33.64
CA LEU A 139 -24.22 -6.31 -33.27
C LEU A 139 -24.65 -5.75 -31.91
N ARG A 140 -25.95 -5.86 -31.58
CA ARG A 140 -26.46 -5.41 -30.28
C ARG A 140 -26.11 -6.39 -29.17
N TYR A 141 -26.26 -7.69 -29.43
CA TYR A 141 -25.87 -8.73 -28.49
C TYR A 141 -24.36 -8.73 -28.21
N SER A 142 -23.53 -8.53 -29.24
CA SER A 142 -22.06 -8.43 -29.10
C SER A 142 -21.67 -7.21 -28.26
N ARG A 143 -22.34 -6.06 -28.46
CA ARG A 143 -22.16 -4.88 -27.60
C ARG A 143 -22.50 -5.17 -26.14
N ASP A 144 -23.67 -5.76 -25.87
CA ASP A 144 -24.10 -6.06 -24.49
C ASP A 144 -23.16 -7.08 -23.81
N LEU A 145 -22.68 -8.07 -24.57
CA LEU A 145 -21.69 -9.04 -24.12
C LEU A 145 -20.31 -8.40 -23.87
N ALA A 146 -19.88 -7.47 -24.72
CA ALA A 146 -18.62 -6.73 -24.55
C ALA A 146 -18.64 -5.82 -23.30
N PHE A 147 -19.76 -5.16 -23.00
CA PHE A 147 -19.92 -4.37 -21.77
C PHE A 147 -19.94 -5.24 -20.52
N ALA A 148 -20.60 -6.41 -20.57
CA ALA A 148 -20.56 -7.37 -19.47
C ALA A 148 -19.13 -7.89 -19.20
N ALA A 149 -18.38 -8.23 -20.27
CA ALA A 149 -16.98 -8.63 -20.18
C ALA A 149 -16.09 -7.52 -19.59
N ALA A 150 -16.28 -6.28 -20.03
CA ALA A 150 -15.54 -5.12 -19.51
C ALA A 150 -15.85 -4.84 -18.03
N SER A 151 -17.10 -5.04 -17.58
CA SER A 151 -17.46 -4.91 -16.16
C SER A 151 -16.76 -5.97 -15.31
N SER A 152 -16.82 -7.25 -15.70
CA SER A 152 -16.10 -8.31 -14.97
C SER A 152 -14.58 -8.15 -15.00
N TYR A 153 -14.03 -7.54 -16.06
CA TYR A 153 -12.63 -7.13 -16.11
C TYR A 153 -12.31 -6.05 -15.07
N ALA A 154 -13.13 -5.00 -15.01
CA ALA A 154 -12.96 -3.93 -14.03
C ALA A 154 -13.02 -4.49 -12.60
N ASP A 155 -14.01 -5.35 -12.32
CA ASP A 155 -14.16 -6.02 -11.02
C ASP A 155 -12.92 -6.86 -10.65
N ALA A 156 -12.35 -7.61 -11.61
CA ALA A 156 -11.17 -8.43 -11.39
C ALA A 156 -9.85 -7.63 -11.25
N ALA A 157 -9.78 -6.46 -11.89
CA ALA A 157 -8.67 -5.52 -11.73
C ALA A 157 -8.75 -4.81 -10.36
N GLU A 158 -9.94 -4.34 -9.99
CA GLU A 158 -10.22 -3.74 -8.68
C GLU A 158 -9.98 -4.74 -7.54
N ALA A 159 -10.41 -6.00 -7.69
CA ALA A 159 -10.21 -7.03 -6.67
C ALA A 159 -8.73 -7.31 -6.40
N ARG A 160 -7.86 -7.20 -7.42
CA ARG A 160 -6.40 -7.35 -7.26
C ARG A 160 -5.78 -6.14 -6.56
N GLY A 161 -6.11 -4.92 -6.99
CA GLY A 161 -5.65 -3.71 -6.30
C GLY A 161 -6.10 -3.66 -4.85
N ALA A 162 -7.36 -4.01 -4.58
CA ALA A 162 -7.91 -4.07 -3.22
C ALA A 162 -7.31 -5.19 -2.37
N TRP A 163 -6.74 -6.25 -2.97
CA TRP A 163 -6.03 -7.28 -2.21
C TRP A 163 -4.64 -6.77 -1.78
N ASP A 164 -3.89 -6.15 -2.68
CA ASP A 164 -2.59 -5.55 -2.37
C ASP A 164 -2.72 -4.44 -1.31
N SER A 165 -3.69 -3.53 -1.45
CA SER A 165 -3.91 -2.47 -0.45
C SER A 165 -4.33 -3.01 0.92
N ARG A 166 -5.16 -4.06 0.97
CA ARG A 166 -5.54 -4.71 2.25
C ARG A 166 -4.37 -5.44 2.89
N MET A 167 -3.54 -6.10 2.08
CA MET A 167 -2.37 -6.79 2.59
C MET A 167 -1.32 -5.79 3.10
N GLU A 168 -1.12 -4.69 2.39
CA GLU A 168 -0.25 -3.59 2.80
C GLU A 168 -0.72 -2.96 4.12
N ALA A 169 -2.00 -2.57 4.21
CA ALA A 169 -2.59 -2.05 5.44
C ALA A 169 -2.41 -3.02 6.62
N SER A 170 -2.57 -4.32 6.36
CA SER A 170 -2.34 -5.35 7.38
C SER A 170 -0.86 -5.44 7.83
N VAL A 171 0.10 -5.22 6.94
CA VAL A 171 1.53 -5.22 7.29
C VAL A 171 1.88 -3.97 8.10
N VAL A 172 1.36 -2.80 7.70
CA VAL A 172 1.55 -1.55 8.45
C VAL A 172 0.93 -1.65 9.85
N ASP A 173 -0.30 -2.12 9.96
CA ASP A 173 -0.98 -2.34 11.25
C ASP A 173 -0.23 -3.32 12.16
N ALA A 174 0.28 -4.42 11.61
CA ALA A 174 1.09 -5.39 12.34
C ALA A 174 2.40 -4.77 12.87
N VAL A 175 3.11 -3.97 12.06
CA VAL A 175 4.31 -3.23 12.52
C VAL A 175 3.96 -2.24 13.62
N VAL A 176 2.87 -1.48 13.47
CA VAL A 176 2.41 -0.53 14.48
C VAL A 176 2.07 -1.24 15.80
N ARG A 177 1.46 -2.42 15.76
CA ARG A 177 1.15 -3.23 16.95
C ARG A 177 2.35 -3.95 17.56
N GLY A 178 3.44 -4.07 16.81
CA GLY A 178 4.65 -4.74 17.28
C GLY A 178 4.70 -6.23 17.01
N ASP A 179 3.95 -6.69 16.01
CA ASP A 179 4.01 -8.08 15.58
C ASP A 179 5.37 -8.37 14.94
N THR A 180 6.01 -9.45 15.38
CA THR A 180 7.31 -9.91 14.84
C THR A 180 7.22 -11.30 14.19
N GLY A 181 6.01 -11.78 13.95
CA GLY A 181 5.74 -13.15 13.50
C GLY A 181 6.11 -13.43 12.04
N GLN A 182 6.20 -14.72 11.70
CA GLN A 182 6.50 -15.18 10.34
C GLN A 182 5.41 -14.82 9.32
N GLU A 183 4.18 -14.58 9.79
CA GLU A 183 3.10 -14.06 8.95
C GLU A 183 3.38 -12.64 8.45
N LEU A 184 3.90 -11.74 9.28
CA LEU A 184 4.28 -10.38 8.89
C LEU A 184 5.30 -10.43 7.74
N LEU A 185 6.35 -11.23 7.93
CA LEU A 185 7.43 -11.39 6.96
C LEU A 185 6.93 -11.98 5.64
N SER A 186 6.01 -12.95 5.71
CA SER A 186 5.44 -13.58 4.51
C SER A 186 4.58 -12.61 3.71
N ARG A 187 3.75 -11.79 4.38
CA ARG A 187 2.92 -10.77 3.73
C ARG A 187 3.78 -9.65 3.13
N ALA A 188 4.82 -9.21 3.86
CA ALA A 188 5.76 -8.20 3.37
C ALA A 188 6.54 -8.71 2.14
N ALA A 189 7.01 -9.95 2.15
CA ALA A 189 7.69 -10.56 1.00
C ALA A 189 6.77 -10.68 -0.23
N ALA A 190 5.47 -10.96 -0.03
CA ALA A 190 4.49 -10.98 -1.11
C ALA A 190 4.27 -9.60 -1.76
N LEU A 191 4.57 -8.51 -1.03
CA LEU A 191 4.59 -7.13 -1.53
C LEU A 191 5.98 -6.71 -2.05
N ASN A 192 6.87 -7.67 -2.31
CA ASN A 192 8.26 -7.45 -2.76
C ASN A 192 9.11 -6.61 -1.80
N TRP A 193 8.78 -6.58 -0.51
CA TRP A 193 9.61 -5.94 0.49
C TRP A 193 10.77 -6.86 0.93
N ASP A 194 12.00 -6.35 0.92
CA ASP A 194 13.14 -7.04 1.54
C ASP A 194 13.04 -6.93 3.07
N THR A 195 12.63 -8.02 3.71
CA THR A 195 12.38 -8.07 5.15
C THR A 195 13.64 -7.91 6.00
N THR A 196 14.82 -8.11 5.40
CA THR A 196 16.12 -7.93 6.07
C THR A 196 16.67 -6.51 5.93
N ALA A 197 16.11 -5.71 5.03
CA ALA A 197 16.53 -4.34 4.83
C ALA A 197 16.11 -3.44 6.02
N PRO A 198 16.93 -2.42 6.36
CA PRO A 198 16.54 -1.42 7.35
C PRO A 198 15.21 -0.75 6.99
N ALA A 199 14.47 -0.28 8.00
CA ALA A 199 13.15 0.32 7.82
C ALA A 199 13.01 1.58 8.68
N THR A 200 12.53 2.66 8.09
CA THR A 200 12.25 3.93 8.79
C THR A 200 10.77 4.26 8.63
N VAL A 201 10.09 4.57 9.73
CA VAL A 201 8.67 4.92 9.74
C VAL A 201 8.51 6.44 9.78
N VAL A 202 7.67 6.95 8.88
CA VAL A 202 7.29 8.36 8.76
C VAL A 202 5.79 8.46 8.98
N VAL A 203 5.38 9.39 9.84
CA VAL A 203 3.97 9.61 10.17
C VAL A 203 3.62 11.07 9.91
N GLY A 204 2.52 11.31 9.23
CA GLY A 204 1.99 12.64 8.97
C GLY A 204 0.48 12.56 8.76
N THR A 205 -0.09 13.54 8.07
CA THR A 205 -1.49 13.46 7.62
C THR A 205 -1.55 13.41 6.09
N PRO A 206 -2.55 12.73 5.50
CA PRO A 206 -2.72 12.71 4.06
C PRO A 206 -3.11 14.11 3.55
N PRO A 207 -2.67 14.51 2.34
CA PRO A 207 -3.14 15.75 1.72
C PRO A 207 -4.66 15.75 1.54
N ALA A 208 -5.31 16.89 1.80
CA ALA A 208 -6.76 17.02 1.71
C ALA A 208 -7.27 16.69 0.29
N GLY A 209 -8.29 15.83 0.19
CA GLY A 209 -8.86 15.38 -1.08
C GLY A 209 -8.02 14.35 -1.83
N ARG A 210 -6.92 13.87 -1.24
CA ARG A 210 -6.09 12.76 -1.77
C ARG A 210 -6.00 11.59 -0.78
N GLU A 211 -6.91 11.48 0.17
CA GLU A 211 -6.85 10.49 1.25
C GLU A 211 -6.80 9.05 0.72
N GLN A 212 -7.53 8.73 -0.35
CA GLN A 212 -7.53 7.40 -0.96
C GLN A 212 -6.26 7.09 -1.76
N LEU A 213 -5.53 8.10 -2.22
CA LEU A 213 -4.34 7.97 -3.07
C LEU A 213 -3.03 8.19 -2.28
N ALA A 214 -3.11 8.68 -1.05
CA ALA A 214 -1.95 9.08 -0.27
C ALA A 214 -0.94 7.94 -0.06
N SER A 215 -1.41 6.71 0.18
CA SER A 215 -0.54 5.53 0.29
C SER A 215 0.12 5.15 -1.04
N GLU A 216 -0.60 5.32 -2.15
CA GLU A 216 -0.06 5.08 -3.50
C GLU A 216 1.01 6.11 -3.87
N ASP A 217 0.76 7.40 -3.59
CA ASP A 217 1.70 8.50 -3.83
C ASP A 217 3.05 8.24 -3.13
N VAL A 218 3.03 7.83 -1.84
CA VAL A 218 4.25 7.49 -1.07
C VAL A 218 5.02 6.34 -1.73
N ARG A 219 4.31 5.32 -2.20
CA ARG A 219 4.91 4.15 -2.86
C ARG A 219 5.49 4.49 -4.23
N GLU A 220 4.79 5.27 -5.03
CA GLU A 220 5.28 5.70 -6.34
C GLU A 220 6.55 6.57 -6.19
N ILE A 221 6.56 7.48 -5.20
CA ILE A 221 7.75 8.26 -4.88
C ILE A 221 8.91 7.35 -4.47
N ALA A 222 8.70 6.41 -3.56
CA ALA A 222 9.75 5.48 -3.14
C ALA A 222 10.29 4.63 -4.31
N ALA A 223 9.39 4.10 -5.14
CA ALA A 223 9.76 3.30 -6.31
C ALA A 223 10.60 4.09 -7.32
N ARG A 224 10.26 5.37 -7.58
CA ARG A 224 11.05 6.27 -8.44
C ARG A 224 12.47 6.50 -7.93
N HIS A 225 12.67 6.40 -6.62
CA HIS A 225 13.97 6.53 -5.95
C HIS A 225 14.63 5.17 -5.63
N GLY A 226 14.08 4.06 -6.15
CA GLY A 226 14.64 2.72 -5.95
C GLY A 226 14.52 2.19 -4.52
N ARG A 227 13.53 2.65 -3.76
CA ARG A 227 13.25 2.25 -2.38
C ARG A 227 11.95 1.45 -2.29
N GLY A 228 11.90 0.50 -1.38
CA GLY A 228 10.66 -0.13 -0.95
C GLY A 228 9.87 0.81 -0.03
N ALA A 229 8.55 0.84 -0.20
CA ALA A 229 7.63 1.55 0.69
C ALA A 229 6.38 0.71 0.94
N LEU A 230 5.88 0.75 2.18
CA LEU A 230 4.57 0.28 2.57
C LEU A 230 3.86 1.44 3.24
N ALA A 231 2.66 1.79 2.81
CA ALA A 231 1.93 2.92 3.37
C ALA A 231 0.46 2.59 3.62
N ASP A 232 -0.06 3.12 4.71
CA ASP A 232 -1.47 3.01 5.06
C ASP A 232 -1.99 4.26 5.76
N VAL A 233 -3.28 4.53 5.60
CA VAL A 233 -3.98 5.59 6.31
C VAL A 233 -4.66 5.00 7.53
N HIS A 234 -4.04 5.19 8.69
CA HIS A 234 -4.57 4.74 9.97
C HIS A 234 -5.34 5.88 10.66
N GLY A 235 -6.66 5.88 10.51
CA GLY A 235 -7.51 6.94 11.05
C GLY A 235 -7.29 8.27 10.32
N THR A 236 -6.64 9.24 10.98
CA THR A 236 -6.31 10.54 10.37
C THR A 236 -4.84 10.66 9.94
N TRP A 237 -4.03 9.64 10.23
CA TRP A 237 -2.61 9.68 9.93
C TRP A 237 -2.27 8.82 8.74
N LEU A 238 -1.37 9.33 7.91
CA LEU A 238 -0.67 8.55 6.90
C LEU A 238 0.61 8.01 7.53
N ILE A 239 0.77 6.69 7.53
CA ILE A 239 1.95 5.99 8.04
C ILE A 239 2.67 5.38 6.85
N GLY A 240 3.92 5.79 6.62
CA GLY A 240 4.79 5.22 5.59
C GLY A 240 5.99 4.51 6.22
N ILE A 241 6.17 3.23 5.90
CA ILE A 241 7.36 2.44 6.21
C ILE A 241 8.26 2.45 4.99
N ILE A 242 9.44 3.06 5.10
CA ILE A 242 10.37 3.27 4.00
C ILE A 242 11.62 2.42 4.20
N SER A 243 12.07 1.72 3.16
CA SER A 243 13.30 0.94 3.22
C SER A 243 14.51 1.86 3.32
N GLY A 244 15.41 1.60 4.27
CA GLY A 244 16.62 2.37 4.51
C GLY A 244 16.41 3.62 5.40
N PRO A 245 17.49 4.37 5.67
CA PRO A 245 17.42 5.61 6.42
C PRO A 245 16.74 6.72 5.60
N VAL A 246 16.05 7.62 6.29
CA VAL A 246 15.40 8.81 5.72
C VAL A 246 15.99 10.04 6.37
N GLY A 247 16.62 10.91 5.58
CA GLY A 247 17.29 12.12 6.09
C GLY A 247 17.47 13.19 5.01
N PRO A 248 17.73 14.44 5.41
CA PRO A 248 17.69 15.61 4.53
C PRO A 248 18.78 15.63 3.44
N THR A 249 19.81 14.81 3.56
CA THR A 249 20.87 14.67 2.54
C THR A 249 20.43 13.82 1.34
N ASP A 250 19.28 13.14 1.43
CA ASP A 250 18.74 12.31 0.37
C ASP A 250 17.83 13.12 -0.57
N ARG A 251 17.97 12.90 -1.88
CA ARG A 251 17.06 13.48 -2.89
C ARG A 251 15.63 12.98 -2.72
N PHE A 252 15.47 11.75 -2.25
CA PHE A 252 14.17 11.16 -1.94
C PHE A 252 13.43 11.92 -0.82
N PHE A 253 14.15 12.57 0.09
CA PHE A 253 13.57 13.21 1.27
C PHE A 253 12.56 14.30 0.92
N THR A 254 12.92 15.22 0.01
CA THR A 254 12.02 16.33 -0.36
C THR A 254 10.74 15.83 -1.01
N ASP A 255 10.86 14.86 -1.93
CA ASP A 255 9.70 14.30 -2.62
C ASP A 255 8.79 13.53 -1.65
N LEU A 256 9.38 12.73 -0.74
CA LEU A 256 8.61 12.01 0.28
C LEU A 256 7.82 12.98 1.15
N ILE A 257 8.45 14.04 1.65
CA ILE A 257 7.78 15.00 2.55
C ILE A 257 6.68 15.77 1.84
N ASN A 258 6.79 15.99 0.53
CA ASN A 258 5.72 16.59 -0.28
C ASN A 258 4.52 15.65 -0.53
N ALA A 259 4.66 14.34 -0.25
CA ALA A 259 3.54 13.40 -0.30
C ALA A 259 2.57 13.56 0.88
N PHE A 260 3.02 14.17 1.97
CA PHE A 260 2.21 14.44 3.17
C PHE A 260 1.63 15.86 3.10
N ALA A 261 0.54 16.11 3.84
CA ALA A 261 -0.01 17.45 3.97
C ALA A 261 0.98 18.43 4.62
N ASP A 262 0.66 19.73 4.55
CA ASP A 262 1.43 20.81 5.19
C ASP A 262 1.35 20.81 6.73
N SER A 263 0.76 19.77 7.32
CA SER A 263 0.78 19.50 8.77
C SER A 263 2.15 19.00 9.24
N PRO A 264 2.39 18.88 10.56
CA PRO A 264 3.56 18.19 11.08
C PRO A 264 3.75 16.80 10.48
N VAL A 265 5.01 16.44 10.24
CA VAL A 265 5.46 15.12 9.81
C VAL A 265 6.58 14.69 10.75
N VAL A 266 6.46 13.50 11.34
CA VAL A 266 7.41 12.97 12.30
C VAL A 266 8.08 11.71 11.74
N ILE A 267 9.40 11.65 11.86
CA ILE A 267 10.21 10.52 11.40
C ILE A 267 10.75 9.77 12.63
N GLY A 268 10.49 8.47 12.70
CA GLY A 268 11.05 7.59 13.72
C GLY A 268 12.51 7.22 13.46
N PRO A 269 13.22 6.64 14.44
CA PRO A 269 14.58 6.13 14.23
C PRO A 269 14.59 4.98 13.21
N THR A 270 15.63 4.88 12.39
CA THR A 270 15.78 3.75 11.46
C THR A 270 16.01 2.44 12.21
N ALA A 271 15.10 1.49 12.02
CA ALA A 271 15.22 0.13 12.52
C ALA A 271 16.12 -0.71 11.60
N PRO A 272 16.84 -1.71 12.14
CA PRO A 272 17.73 -2.55 11.34
C PRO A 272 17.01 -3.49 10.36
N MET A 273 15.74 -3.79 10.61
CA MET A 273 14.90 -4.66 9.78
C MET A 273 13.41 -4.38 10.01
N LEU A 274 12.54 -4.92 9.15
CA LEU A 274 11.09 -4.69 9.22
C LEU A 274 10.47 -5.15 10.55
N SER A 275 10.87 -6.30 11.09
CA SER A 275 10.34 -6.80 12.38
C SER A 275 10.71 -5.90 13.57
N ALA A 276 11.78 -5.10 13.45
CA ALA A 276 12.18 -4.11 14.46
C ALA A 276 11.57 -2.73 14.20
N ALA A 277 10.86 -2.53 13.08
CA ALA A 277 10.27 -1.24 12.70
C ALA A 277 9.18 -0.77 13.66
N HIS A 278 8.66 -1.64 14.52
CA HIS A 278 7.76 -1.26 15.61
C HIS A 278 8.33 -0.14 16.48
N HIS A 279 9.63 -0.18 16.80
CA HIS A 279 10.26 0.89 17.58
C HIS A 279 10.23 2.22 16.82
N SER A 280 10.51 2.18 15.51
CA SER A 280 10.39 3.37 14.65
C SER A 280 8.95 3.89 14.63
N ALA A 281 7.96 3.00 14.48
CA ALA A 281 6.55 3.35 14.42
C ALA A 281 6.06 3.98 15.73
N SER A 282 6.31 3.30 16.85
CA SER A 282 5.90 3.75 18.19
C SER A 282 6.48 5.12 18.54
N GLU A 283 7.75 5.36 18.23
CA GLU A 283 8.35 6.67 18.46
C GLU A 283 7.81 7.76 17.54
N ALA A 284 7.60 7.46 16.26
CA ALA A 284 7.03 8.42 15.31
C ALA A 284 5.59 8.80 15.68
N ILE A 285 4.76 7.82 16.04
CA ILE A 285 3.39 7.99 16.53
C ILE A 285 3.37 8.81 17.83
N SER A 286 4.21 8.45 18.80
CA SER A 286 4.35 9.22 20.05
C SER A 286 4.79 10.66 19.78
N GLY A 287 5.72 10.85 18.84
CA GLY A 287 6.14 12.17 18.37
C GLY A 287 5.00 12.94 17.70
N MET A 288 4.16 12.30 16.88
CA MET A 288 2.98 12.96 16.28
C MET A 288 1.99 13.45 17.33
N ASN A 289 1.79 12.69 18.41
CA ASN A 289 0.97 13.14 19.53
C ASN A 289 1.61 14.32 20.30
N ALA A 290 2.95 14.36 20.35
CA ALA A 290 3.71 15.30 21.15
C ALA A 290 4.09 16.60 20.42
N VAL A 291 4.12 16.60 19.09
CA VAL A 291 4.69 17.69 18.26
C VAL A 291 4.01 19.03 18.50
N ALA A 292 2.72 19.04 18.86
CA ALA A 292 1.98 20.25 19.23
C ALA A 292 2.58 21.00 20.44
N GLY A 293 3.34 20.30 21.30
CA GLY A 293 4.07 20.90 22.41
C GLY A 293 5.27 21.77 21.98
N TRP A 294 5.72 21.64 20.73
CA TRP A 294 6.78 22.47 20.14
C TRP A 294 6.25 23.22 18.91
N THR A 295 5.71 24.43 19.15
CA THR A 295 5.09 25.27 18.11
C THR A 295 6.00 25.61 16.92
N GLY A 296 7.32 25.63 17.13
CA GLY A 296 8.33 25.88 16.10
C GLY A 296 9.04 24.63 15.60
N ALA A 297 8.46 23.44 15.77
CA ALA A 297 9.07 22.19 15.29
C ALA A 297 9.29 22.24 13.76
N PRO A 298 10.46 21.77 13.26
CA PRO A 298 10.71 21.71 11.83
C PRO A 298 9.77 20.69 11.14
N ARG A 299 9.57 20.85 9.83
CA ARG A 299 8.86 19.87 9.01
C ARG A 299 9.81 19.25 7.99
N PRO A 300 10.10 17.94 8.08
CA PRO A 300 9.72 17.02 9.15
C PRO A 300 10.55 17.23 10.43
N VAL A 301 10.12 16.63 11.53
CA VAL A 301 10.88 16.55 12.79
C VAL A 301 11.19 15.09 13.13
N LEU A 302 12.38 14.82 13.66
CA LEU A 302 12.71 13.49 14.16
C LEU A 302 12.00 13.25 15.50
N ALA A 303 11.47 12.05 15.73
CA ALA A 303 10.85 11.66 16.99
C ALA A 303 11.81 11.84 18.19
N ARG A 304 13.12 11.73 17.95
CA ARG A 304 14.19 11.92 18.93
C ARG A 304 14.46 13.40 19.29
N GLU A 305 13.94 14.35 18.51
CA GLU A 305 13.96 15.77 18.87
C GLU A 305 12.79 16.18 19.78
N LEU A 306 11.79 15.30 19.95
CA LEU A 306 10.57 15.52 20.74
C LEU A 306 10.59 14.82 22.10
N LEU A 307 11.76 14.41 22.59
CA LEU A 307 11.87 13.66 23.85
C LEU A 307 11.20 14.36 25.05
N PRO A 308 11.34 15.68 25.26
CA PRO A 308 10.67 16.35 26.37
C PRO A 308 9.14 16.30 26.27
N GLU A 309 8.59 16.64 25.09
CA GLU A 309 7.15 16.66 24.87
C GLU A 309 6.55 15.27 25.00
N ARG A 310 7.22 14.25 24.43
CA ARG A 310 6.82 12.85 24.55
C ARG A 310 6.85 12.39 26.00
N ALA A 311 7.90 12.72 26.75
CA ALA A 311 7.99 12.38 28.17
C ALA A 311 6.90 13.06 29.01
N LEU A 312 6.55 14.32 28.70
CA LEU A 312 5.45 15.04 29.36
C LEU A 312 4.07 14.44 29.07
N LEU A 313 3.89 13.80 27.91
CA LEU A 313 2.72 12.98 27.59
C LEU A 313 2.76 11.56 28.20
N GLY A 314 3.81 11.24 28.95
CA GLY A 314 3.95 9.96 29.65
C GLY A 314 4.56 8.84 28.80
N ASP A 315 5.22 9.13 27.68
CA ASP A 315 5.91 8.12 26.87
C ASP A 315 7.10 7.52 27.64
N PRO A 316 7.04 6.22 28.03
CA PRO A 316 8.11 5.60 28.82
C PRO A 316 9.42 5.45 28.03
N SER A 317 9.35 5.32 26.70
CA SER A 317 10.53 5.21 25.85
C SER A 317 11.29 6.53 25.79
N ALA A 318 10.59 7.66 25.75
CA ALA A 318 11.19 8.99 25.79
C ALA A 318 11.83 9.27 27.16
N ILE A 319 11.13 8.93 28.25
CA ILE A 319 11.68 9.01 29.62
C ILE A 319 12.97 8.19 29.75
N THR A 320 12.94 6.96 29.23
CA THR A 320 14.11 6.08 29.23
C THR A 320 15.26 6.69 28.42
N ALA A 321 15.01 7.19 27.21
CA ALA A 321 16.02 7.82 26.37
C ALA A 321 16.64 9.07 27.03
N LEU A 322 15.83 9.96 27.63
CA LEU A 322 16.33 11.11 28.39
C LEU A 322 17.28 10.68 29.53
N HIS A 323 16.95 9.58 30.21
CA HIS A 323 17.81 9.07 31.27
C HIS A 323 19.08 8.39 30.73
N THR A 324 18.94 7.44 29.80
CA THR A 324 20.03 6.56 29.36
C THR A 324 20.97 7.20 28.35
N GLU A 325 20.46 8.08 27.47
CA GLU A 325 21.23 8.68 26.38
C GLU A 325 21.77 10.07 26.74
N ILE A 326 21.16 10.78 27.71
CA ILE A 326 21.57 12.13 28.11
C ILE A 326 22.16 12.14 29.52
N MET A 327 21.37 11.75 30.53
CA MET A 327 21.79 11.94 31.92
C MET A 327 22.85 10.93 32.40
N ARG A 328 22.77 9.67 31.95
CA ARG A 328 23.73 8.64 32.33
C ARG A 328 25.16 8.93 31.81
N PRO A 329 25.39 9.25 30.52
CA PRO A 329 26.72 9.64 30.05
C PRO A 329 27.27 10.85 30.79
N LEU A 330 26.40 11.80 31.14
CA LEU A 330 26.80 12.99 31.88
C LEU A 330 27.20 12.67 33.33
N ALA A 331 26.45 11.79 34.00
CA ALA A 331 26.76 11.33 35.36
C ALA A 331 28.07 10.53 35.41
N ASP A 332 28.29 9.65 34.42
CA ASP A 332 29.50 8.83 34.30
C ASP A 332 30.75 9.69 34.05
N ALA A 333 30.60 10.83 33.37
CA ALA A 333 31.67 11.80 33.15
C ALA A 333 32.06 12.62 34.40
N GLY A 334 31.24 12.58 35.46
CA GLY A 334 31.55 13.11 36.79
C GLY A 334 30.56 14.17 37.30
N PRO A 335 30.36 14.26 38.64
CA PRO A 335 29.31 15.06 39.25
C PRO A 335 29.43 16.56 38.96
N ALA A 336 30.65 17.05 38.75
CA ALA A 336 30.91 18.45 38.45
C ALA A 336 30.22 18.96 37.17
N LEU A 337 29.98 18.09 36.17
CA LEU A 337 29.29 18.49 34.95
C LEU A 337 27.78 18.63 35.19
N THR A 338 27.17 17.68 35.88
CA THR A 338 25.76 17.74 36.27
C THR A 338 25.48 18.95 37.17
N GLU A 339 26.34 19.20 38.17
CA GLU A 339 26.25 20.40 39.02
C GLU A 339 26.37 21.69 38.20
N THR A 340 27.27 21.72 37.21
CA THR A 340 27.44 22.89 36.35
C THR A 340 26.22 23.13 35.46
N LEU A 341 25.64 22.06 34.91
CA LEU A 341 24.43 22.13 34.11
C LEU A 341 23.26 22.68 34.92
N ASP A 342 23.00 22.12 36.11
CA ASP A 342 21.92 22.60 36.98
C ASP A 342 22.13 24.07 37.39
N ALA A 343 23.34 24.43 37.84
CA ALA A 343 23.65 25.81 38.22
C ALA A 343 23.54 26.80 37.06
N TYR A 344 23.95 26.40 35.85
CA TYR A 344 23.87 27.23 34.65
C TYR A 344 22.43 27.47 34.22
N LEU A 345 21.62 26.41 34.15
CA LEU A 345 20.22 26.52 33.79
C LEU A 345 19.43 27.32 34.84
N ASP A 346 19.74 27.17 36.13
CA ASP A 346 19.12 27.95 37.22
C ASP A 346 19.49 29.44 37.18
N SER A 347 20.65 29.75 36.59
CA SER A 347 21.11 31.12 36.39
C SER A 347 20.54 31.76 35.12
N GLY A 348 19.52 31.15 34.50
CA GLY A 348 18.93 31.62 33.25
C GLY A 348 19.90 31.60 32.06
N GLY A 349 20.91 30.71 32.09
CA GLY A 349 21.94 30.64 31.06
C GLY A 349 23.06 31.69 31.20
N ALA A 350 23.13 32.41 32.32
CA ALA A 350 24.19 33.40 32.54
C ALA A 350 25.48 32.76 33.09
N ILE A 351 26.54 32.75 32.26
CA ILE A 351 27.85 32.17 32.61
C ILE A 351 28.45 32.81 33.87
N GLU A 352 28.43 34.14 33.97
CA GLU A 352 29.00 34.88 35.12
C GLU A 352 28.26 34.59 36.44
N ALA A 353 26.94 34.41 36.37
CA ALA A 353 26.14 34.05 37.55
C ALA A 353 26.40 32.59 37.97
N CYS A 354 26.49 31.67 37.00
CA CYS A 354 26.85 30.28 37.23
C CYS A 354 28.25 30.15 37.86
N ALA A 355 29.24 30.88 37.32
CA ALA A 355 30.61 30.91 37.82
C ALA A 355 30.69 31.35 39.29
N ARG A 356 29.96 32.43 39.64
CA ARG A 356 29.83 32.89 41.03
C ARG A 356 29.15 31.85 41.93
N LYS A 357 28.08 31.19 41.47
CA LYS A 357 27.35 30.16 42.24
C LYS A 357 28.22 28.93 42.54
N LEU A 358 29.12 28.56 41.61
CA LEU A 358 29.99 27.40 41.73
C LEU A 358 31.40 27.72 42.27
N PHE A 359 31.71 28.99 42.55
CA PHE A 359 33.03 29.46 42.96
C PHE A 359 34.16 29.05 41.99
N VAL A 360 33.89 29.13 40.67
CA VAL A 360 34.86 28.84 39.62
C VAL A 360 35.02 30.03 38.67
N HIS A 361 36.07 30.01 37.85
CA HIS A 361 36.25 31.01 36.80
C HIS A 361 35.24 30.81 35.65
N PRO A 362 34.73 31.88 34.99
CA PRO A 362 33.82 31.78 33.83
C PRO A 362 34.32 30.87 32.70
N ASN A 363 35.63 30.82 32.47
CA ASN A 363 36.23 29.91 31.47
C ASN A 363 36.04 28.43 31.83
N THR A 364 36.07 28.08 33.12
CA THR A 364 35.80 26.72 33.58
C THR A 364 34.35 26.34 33.30
N VAL A 365 33.40 27.27 33.48
CA VAL A 365 32.00 27.06 33.10
C VAL A 365 31.89 26.80 31.60
N ARG A 366 32.46 27.68 30.75
CA ARG A 366 32.46 27.48 29.28
C ARG A 366 33.03 26.13 28.87
N TYR A 367 34.15 25.73 29.48
CA TYR A 367 34.75 24.43 29.23
C TYR A 367 33.82 23.28 29.60
N ARG A 368 33.18 23.34 30.78
CA ARG A 368 32.24 22.30 31.22
C ARG A 368 30.97 22.26 30.37
N LEU A 369 30.43 23.39 29.93
CA LEU A 369 29.29 23.44 28.99
C LEU A 369 29.62 22.80 27.64
N ARG A 370 30.84 23.02 27.13
CA ARG A 370 31.33 22.33 25.93
C ARG A 370 31.41 20.83 26.17
N ARG A 371 31.97 20.40 27.30
CA ARG A 371 32.03 18.97 27.67
C ARG A 371 30.64 18.34 27.81
N ILE A 372 29.67 19.05 28.37
CA ILE A 372 28.26 18.61 28.41
C ILE A 372 27.75 18.36 26.99
N THR A 373 28.03 19.27 26.06
CA THR A 373 27.68 19.12 24.64
C THR A 373 28.35 17.88 24.05
N ASP A 374 29.64 17.67 24.31
CA ASP A 374 30.39 16.51 23.80
C ASP A 374 29.81 15.16 24.27
N PHE A 375 29.30 15.09 25.50
CA PHE A 375 28.76 13.85 26.08
C PHE A 375 27.29 13.60 25.77
N THR A 376 26.49 14.66 25.58
CA THR A 376 25.03 14.55 25.41
C THR A 376 24.56 14.80 23.98
N GLY A 377 25.43 15.38 23.14
CA GLY A 377 25.04 15.90 21.82
C GLY A 377 24.13 17.13 21.88
N ARG A 378 23.93 17.72 23.07
CA ARG A 378 23.00 18.85 23.30
C ARG A 378 23.77 20.05 23.84
N ASP A 379 23.65 21.20 23.18
CA ASP A 379 24.33 22.43 23.59
C ASP A 379 23.49 23.21 24.61
N PRO A 380 23.93 23.35 25.88
CA PRO A 380 23.18 24.09 26.90
C PRO A 380 22.96 25.58 26.55
N THR A 381 23.73 26.14 25.62
CA THR A 381 23.58 27.53 25.18
C THR A 381 22.47 27.72 24.14
N VAL A 382 22.05 26.64 23.49
CA VAL A 382 20.91 26.65 22.56
C VAL A 382 19.61 26.47 23.36
N PRO A 383 18.61 27.38 23.24
CA PRO A 383 17.40 27.31 24.06
C PRO A 383 16.64 25.99 23.97
N ARG A 384 16.59 25.37 22.78
CA ARG A 384 15.92 24.07 22.57
C ARG A 384 16.63 22.95 23.34
N ASP A 385 17.94 22.85 23.18
CA ASP A 385 18.75 21.83 23.85
C ASP A 385 18.81 22.05 25.37
N ALA A 386 18.87 23.31 25.82
CA ALA A 386 18.76 23.65 27.24
C ALA A 386 17.44 23.17 27.86
N TYR A 387 16.33 23.26 27.11
CA TYR A 387 15.04 22.71 27.54
C TYR A 387 15.07 21.17 27.62
N VAL A 388 15.64 20.50 26.61
CA VAL A 388 15.83 19.04 26.63
C VAL A 388 16.65 18.61 27.86
N LEU A 389 17.79 19.26 28.09
CA LEU A 389 18.67 18.99 29.23
C LEU A 389 17.96 19.26 30.57
N ARG A 390 17.16 20.33 30.68
CA ARG A 390 16.40 20.65 31.89
C ARG A 390 15.38 19.55 32.22
N VAL A 391 14.65 19.07 31.22
CA VAL A 391 13.67 18.00 31.39
C VAL A 391 14.39 16.68 31.72
N ALA A 392 15.49 16.37 31.04
CA ALA A 392 16.31 15.20 31.33
C ALA A 392 16.80 15.18 32.79
N SER A 393 17.36 16.29 33.29
CA SER A 393 17.78 16.42 34.70
C SER A 393 16.62 16.22 35.67
N THR A 394 15.43 16.70 35.31
CA THR A 394 14.23 16.54 36.15
C THR A 394 13.76 15.09 36.18
N VAL A 395 13.68 14.44 35.02
CA VAL A 395 13.32 13.02 34.89
C VAL A 395 14.29 12.12 35.68
N ALA A 396 15.60 12.38 35.59
CA ALA A 396 16.59 11.61 36.33
C ALA A 396 16.43 11.74 37.86
N ARG A 397 16.11 12.95 38.37
CA ARG A 397 15.85 13.16 39.81
C ARG A 397 14.56 12.52 40.30
N LEU A 398 13.53 12.45 39.45
CA LEU A 398 12.27 11.80 39.80
C LEU A 398 12.40 10.28 39.90
N GLY A 399 13.54 9.70 39.49
CA GLY A 399 13.83 8.28 39.67
C GLY A 399 12.81 7.38 38.97
N TYR A 400 12.29 7.81 37.81
CA TYR A 400 11.34 7.01 37.04
C TYR A 400 11.90 5.59 36.88
N PRO A 401 11.16 4.55 37.33
CA PRO A 401 11.63 3.19 37.17
C PRO A 401 11.85 2.95 35.68
N ALA A 402 13.08 2.56 35.30
CA ALA A 402 13.30 2.01 33.98
C ALA A 402 12.30 0.85 33.80
N PRO A 403 11.61 0.73 32.64
CA PRO A 403 10.69 -0.37 32.41
C PRO A 403 11.41 -1.69 32.67
N THR A 404 10.96 -2.43 33.68
CA THR A 404 11.38 -3.80 33.90
C THR A 404 10.93 -4.59 32.68
N HIS A 405 11.87 -5.01 31.83
CA HIS A 405 11.59 -6.06 30.86
C HIS A 405 11.08 -7.27 31.64
N THR A 406 9.77 -7.48 31.65
CA THR A 406 9.16 -8.72 32.14
C THR A 406 9.61 -9.83 31.20
N THR A 407 10.72 -10.48 31.53
CA THR A 407 11.06 -11.79 30.99
C THR A 407 10.06 -12.80 31.54
N ALA A 408 8.89 -12.89 30.91
CA ALA A 408 8.01 -14.03 31.08
C ALA A 408 8.52 -15.18 30.22
N ASN A 409 9.17 -16.14 30.91
CA ASN A 409 9.34 -17.55 30.55
C ASN A 409 9.84 -17.93 29.15
N SER A 410 11.11 -18.30 29.10
CA SER A 410 11.48 -19.61 28.53
C SER A 410 12.51 -20.28 29.43
N SER A 411 12.04 -21.28 30.17
CA SER A 411 12.85 -22.31 30.78
C SER A 411 13.55 -23.11 29.67
N VAL A 412 14.83 -22.87 29.42
CA VAL A 412 15.71 -23.86 28.80
C VAL A 412 17.11 -23.75 29.44
N ALA A 413 17.45 -24.83 30.13
CA ALA A 413 18.76 -25.36 30.53
C ALA A 413 19.97 -24.40 30.60
N GLN A 414 20.54 -24.33 31.80
CA GLN A 414 21.96 -24.05 32.04
C GLN A 414 22.85 -24.92 31.14
N LEU A 415 23.75 -24.27 30.37
CA LEU A 415 25.09 -24.78 30.10
C LEU A 415 26.09 -23.61 30.16
N THR A 416 27.05 -23.76 31.06
CA THR A 416 28.19 -22.87 31.41
C THR A 416 29.27 -22.86 30.29
N PRO A 417 30.40 -22.11 30.37
CA PRO A 417 30.76 -21.02 29.45
C PRO A 417 32.11 -21.27 28.69
N PRO A 418 32.93 -20.24 28.36
CA PRO A 418 33.40 -19.93 27.01
C PRO A 418 34.72 -20.61 26.58
N LEU A 419 34.94 -20.60 25.26
CA LEU A 419 36.20 -20.95 24.58
C LEU A 419 37.36 -20.06 25.07
N VAL A 420 38.37 -20.68 25.68
CA VAL A 420 39.72 -20.14 25.82
C VAL A 420 40.59 -20.79 24.75
N GLY A 421 40.89 -20.05 23.68
CA GLY A 421 41.95 -20.41 22.74
C GLY A 421 43.30 -19.92 23.27
N THR A 422 44.11 -20.82 23.82
CA THR A 422 45.53 -20.57 24.06
C THR A 422 46.36 -21.00 22.86
N VAL A 423 47.13 -20.05 22.36
CA VAL A 423 48.31 -20.23 21.51
C VAL A 423 49.37 -21.05 22.26
N GLY A 424 50.04 -21.99 21.59
CA GLY A 424 51.22 -22.67 22.14
C GLY A 424 51.76 -23.85 21.33
N VAL A 425 52.66 -23.55 20.39
CA VAL A 425 53.95 -24.23 20.11
C VAL A 425 54.08 -25.72 20.47
N ASN A 426 54.04 -26.61 19.47
CA ASN A 426 55.20 -27.37 18.95
C ASN A 426 54.78 -28.21 17.74
#